data_AF-A0A7Y2PIJ5-F1
#
_entry.id   AF-A0A7Y2PIJ5-F1
#
_cell.length_a   1.000
_cell.length_b   1.000
_cell.length_c   1.000
_cell.angle_alpha   90.00
_cell.angle_beta   90.00
_cell.angle_gamma   90.00
#
_symmetry.space_group_name_H-M   'P 1'
#
loop_
_entity.id
_entity.type
_entity.pdbx_description
1 polymer ?
#
loop_
_entity_poly.entity_id
_entity_poly.type
_entity_poly.pdbx_seq_one_letter_code
_entity_poly.pdbx_strand_id
1 'polypeptide(L)'
;GGNLWFDMLTIPADAKNPKQAHAFINYLLQPEVIAKISEYVGYANANTQATALMSDEITHNPSIYPPESVQAKLYVSSELPPDLMRWMTRSWNKFKSGR
;
A
#
# COMPACT_ATOMS: atom_id res chain seq x y z
N GLY A 1 -2.29 -5.76 16.74
CA GLY A 1 -3.28 -5.60 15.67
C GLY A 1 -2.72 -6.19 14.39
N GLY A 2 -3.03 -5.59 13.24
CA GLY A 2 -2.55 -6.04 11.93
C GLY A 2 -1.28 -5.31 11.48
N ASN A 3 -0.68 -5.84 10.42
CA ASN A 3 0.41 -5.16 9.72
C ASN A 3 -0.16 -3.98 8.92
N LEU A 4 0.41 -2.79 9.10
CA LEU A 4 0.18 -1.62 8.27
C LEU A 4 1.28 -1.56 7.21
N TRP A 5 0.86 -1.61 5.95
CA TRP A 5 1.74 -1.61 4.79
C TRP A 5 1.35 -0.49 3.82
N PHE A 6 2.31 -0.08 3.00
CA PHE A 6 2.17 0.97 2.02
C PHE A 6 2.84 0.54 0.71
N ASP A 7 2.07 0.50 -0.37
CA ASP A 7 2.64 0.35 -1.71
C ASP A 7 3.01 1.74 -2.27
N MET A 8 4.21 1.85 -2.84
CA MET A 8 4.75 3.11 -3.34
C MET A 8 5.25 2.97 -4.77
N LEU A 9 5.02 4.01 -5.58
CA LEU A 9 5.68 4.14 -6.87
C LEU A 9 7.08 4.69 -6.67
N THR A 10 8.06 4.04 -7.31
CA THR A 10 9.45 4.47 -7.35
C THR A 10 9.95 4.46 -8.79
N ILE A 11 10.91 5.33 -9.09
CA ILE A 11 11.59 5.35 -10.40
C ILE A 11 12.97 4.71 -10.20
N PRO A 12 13.25 3.54 -10.83
CA PRO A 12 14.56 2.93 -10.78
C PRO A 12 15.66 3.88 -11.29
N ALA A 13 16.86 3.80 -10.70
CA ALA A 13 17.97 4.68 -11.03
C ALA A 13 18.42 4.58 -12.50
N ASP A 14 18.17 3.45 -13.15
CA ASP A 14 18.50 3.14 -14.54
C ASP A 14 17.28 3.21 -15.49
N ALA A 15 16.18 3.82 -15.04
CA ALA A 15 14.98 3.97 -15.86
C ALA A 15 15.28 4.70 -17.18
N LYS A 16 14.91 4.08 -18.30
CA LYS A 16 15.13 4.64 -19.65
C LYS A 16 14.27 5.87 -19.96
N ASN A 17 13.14 6.01 -19.26
CA ASN A 17 12.12 7.05 -19.52
C ASN A 17 11.70 7.78 -18.22
N PRO A 18 12.61 8.46 -17.51
CA PRO A 18 12.31 9.04 -16.20
C PRO A 18 11.30 10.19 -16.29
N LYS A 19 11.31 10.96 -17.38
CA LYS A 19 10.35 12.06 -17.60
C LYS A 19 8.90 11.55 -17.69
N GLN A 20 8.69 10.45 -18.41
CA GLN A 20 7.37 9.83 -18.56
C GLN A 20 6.92 9.15 -17.27
N ALA A 21 7.85 8.56 -16.51
CA ALA A 21 7.55 8.02 -15.19
C ALA A 21 7.08 9.13 -14.24
N HIS A 22 7.76 10.29 -14.22
CA HIS A 22 7.28 11.46 -13.47
C HIS A 22 5.91 11.96 -13.95
N ALA A 23 5.67 12.01 -15.27
CA ALA A 23 4.38 12.41 -15.80
C ALA A 23 3.25 11.46 -15.35
N PHE A 24 3.51 10.15 -15.31
CA PHE A 24 2.57 9.15 -14.83
C PHE A 24 2.29 9.30 -13.32
N ILE A 25 3.33 9.47 -12.50
CA ILE A 25 3.16 9.72 -11.06
C ILE A 25 2.35 11.01 -10.85
N ASN A 26 2.64 12.09 -11.57
CA ASN A 26 1.88 13.33 -11.49
C ASN A 26 0.41 13.14 -11.88
N TYR A 27 0.13 12.35 -12.90
CA TYR A 27 -1.24 12.03 -13.30
C TYR A 27 -1.99 11.25 -12.20
N LEU A 28 -1.34 10.26 -11.60
CA LEU A 28 -1.93 9.51 -10.49
C LEU A 28 -2.12 10.37 -9.23
N LEU A 29 -1.34 11.42 -9.02
CA LEU A 29 -1.52 12.32 -7.88
C LEU A 29 -2.72 13.26 -8.04
N GLN A 30 -3.35 13.34 -9.21
CA GLN A 30 -4.58 14.12 -9.38
C GLN A 30 -5.74 13.46 -8.60
N PRO A 31 -6.49 14.21 -7.76
CA PRO A 31 -7.54 13.65 -6.91
C PRO A 31 -8.59 12.83 -7.70
N GLU A 32 -9.02 13.32 -8.85
CA GLU A 32 -10.05 12.71 -9.69
C GLU A 32 -9.57 11.39 -10.32
N VAL A 33 -8.26 11.25 -10.51
CA VAL A 33 -7.65 10.06 -11.08
C VAL A 33 -7.54 8.98 -10.02
N ILE A 34 -6.94 9.29 -8.87
CA ILE A 34 -6.73 8.30 -7.81
C ILE A 34 -8.04 7.87 -7.14
N ALA A 35 -9.03 8.78 -7.03
CA ALA A 35 -10.36 8.44 -6.53
C ALA A 35 -10.99 7.30 -7.33
N LYS A 36 -10.93 7.37 -8.67
CA LYS A 36 -11.46 6.30 -9.55
C LYS A 36 -10.74 4.96 -9.36
N ILE A 37 -9.44 4.99 -9.08
CA ILE A 37 -8.67 3.77 -8.81
C ILE A 37 -9.11 3.16 -7.48
N SER A 38 -9.20 3.96 -6.42
CA SER A 38 -9.68 3.50 -5.12
C SER A 38 -11.12 2.97 -5.17
N GLU A 39 -12.00 3.62 -5.92
CA GLU A 39 -13.39 3.18 -6.13
C GLU A 39 -13.45 1.79 -6.79
N TYR A 40 -12.56 1.53 -7.76
CA TYR A 40 -12.52 0.27 -8.48
C TYR A 40 -11.83 -0.86 -7.72
N VAL A 41 -10.68 -0.59 -7.11
CA VAL A 41 -9.84 -1.64 -6.48
C VAL A 41 -10.21 -1.85 -5.00
N GLY A 42 -10.86 -0.88 -4.36
CA GLY A 42 -11.26 -0.98 -2.95
C GLY A 42 -10.13 -0.77 -1.95
N TYR A 43 -9.04 -0.09 -2.35
CA TYR A 43 -7.95 0.30 -1.46
C TYR A 43 -7.99 1.78 -1.13
N ALA A 44 -7.66 2.11 0.12
CA ALA A 44 -7.42 3.48 0.53
C ALA A 44 -6.22 4.06 -0.23
N ASN A 45 -6.32 5.32 -0.66
CA ASN A 45 -5.21 6.05 -1.24
C ASN A 45 -4.73 7.15 -0.28
N ALA A 46 -3.51 7.63 -0.49
CA ALA A 46 -2.87 8.62 0.37
C ALA A 46 -3.25 10.08 0.03
N ASN A 47 -4.09 10.33 -0.97
CA ASN A 47 -4.48 11.67 -1.36
C ASN A 47 -5.73 12.12 -0.59
N THR A 48 -5.54 12.99 0.39
CA THR A 48 -6.62 13.51 1.24
C THR A 48 -7.68 14.32 0.49
N GLN A 49 -7.35 14.90 -0.68
CA GLN A 49 -8.32 15.61 -1.52
C GLN A 49 -9.21 14.64 -2.32
N ALA A 50 -8.76 13.40 -2.54
CA ALA A 50 -9.53 12.40 -3.28
C ALA A 50 -10.70 11.82 -2.47
N THR A 51 -10.64 11.89 -1.12
CA THR A 51 -11.70 11.37 -0.23
C THR A 51 -13.06 11.96 -0.55
N ALA A 52 -13.14 13.26 -0.83
CA ALA A 52 -14.40 13.94 -1.16
C ALA A 52 -14.98 13.54 -2.54
N LEU A 53 -14.23 12.80 -3.36
CA LEU A 53 -14.61 12.41 -4.72
C LEU A 53 -15.05 10.93 -4.82
N MET A 54 -14.93 10.17 -3.74
CA MET A 54 -15.30 8.75 -3.68
C MET A 54 -16.66 8.56 -3.02
N SER A 55 -17.27 7.39 -3.22
CA SER A 55 -18.56 7.07 -2.62
C SER A 55 -18.49 6.91 -1.09
N ASP A 56 -19.64 7.08 -0.43
CA ASP A 56 -19.78 6.77 0.99
C ASP A 56 -19.52 5.29 1.28
N GLU A 57 -19.86 4.40 0.34
CA GLU A 57 -19.59 2.96 0.44
C GLU A 57 -18.09 2.67 0.59
N ILE A 58 -17.23 3.42 -0.10
CA ILE A 58 -15.77 3.28 0.04
C ILE A 58 -15.26 4.04 1.27
N THR A 59 -15.64 5.31 1.43
CA THR A 59 -15.05 6.21 2.45
C THR A 59 -15.48 5.88 3.87
N HIS A 60 -16.66 5.29 4.07
CA HIS A 60 -17.16 4.87 5.38
C HIS A 60 -16.98 3.36 5.65
N ASN A 61 -16.36 2.61 4.73
CA ASN A 61 -16.08 1.20 4.97
C ASN A 61 -14.87 1.05 5.92
N PRO A 62 -15.07 0.56 7.17
CA PRO A 62 -13.99 0.46 8.16
C PRO A 62 -12.94 -0.60 7.80
N SER A 63 -13.18 -1.45 6.80
CA SER A 63 -12.18 -2.38 6.25
C SER A 63 -11.22 -1.69 5.28
N ILE A 64 -11.60 -0.53 4.73
CA ILE A 64 -10.79 0.29 3.81
C ILE A 64 -10.22 1.50 4.56
N TYR A 65 -11.09 2.28 5.23
CA TYR A 65 -10.74 3.42 6.07
C TYR A 65 -11.03 3.08 7.55
N PRO A 66 -10.12 2.35 8.22
CA PRO A 66 -10.33 1.94 9.61
C PRO A 66 -10.37 3.14 10.56
N PRO A 67 -11.17 3.08 11.64
CA PRO A 67 -11.20 4.15 12.64
C PRO A 67 -9.86 4.23 13.39
N GLU A 68 -9.59 5.40 13.99
CA GLU A 68 -8.34 5.69 14.69
C GLU A 68 -8.02 4.65 15.80
N SER A 69 -9.04 4.16 16.50
CA SER A 69 -8.89 3.12 17.54
C SER A 69 -8.38 1.78 17.02
N VAL A 70 -8.62 1.48 15.72
CA VAL A 70 -8.06 0.33 15.01
C VAL A 70 -6.66 0.66 14.50
N GLN A 71 -6.47 1.85 13.91
CA GLN A 71 -5.16 2.31 13.42
C GLN A 71 -4.10 2.31 14.51
N ALA A 72 -4.44 2.73 15.73
CA ALA A 72 -3.55 2.75 16.89
C ALA A 72 -3.03 1.35 17.32
N LYS A 73 -3.64 0.27 16.83
CA LYS A 73 -3.24 -1.12 17.11
C LYS A 73 -2.42 -1.74 15.97
N LEU A 74 -2.23 -1.03 14.86
CA LEU A 74 -1.46 -1.50 13.73
C LEU A 74 0.04 -1.29 13.96
N TYR A 75 0.86 -2.06 13.25
CA TYR A 75 2.31 -1.94 13.31
C TYR A 75 2.91 -1.94 11.90
N VAL A 76 3.99 -1.19 11.69
CA VAL A 76 4.75 -1.20 10.43
C VAL A 76 5.91 -2.18 10.60
N SER A 77 6.09 -3.07 9.63
CA SER A 77 7.26 -3.96 9.60
C SER A 77 8.55 -3.16 9.41
N SER A 78 9.57 -3.48 10.20
CA SER A 78 10.93 -2.99 9.99
C SER A 78 11.74 -3.99 9.18
N GLU A 79 12.84 -3.52 8.58
CA GLU A 79 13.85 -4.43 8.04
C GLU A 79 14.41 -5.33 9.15
N LEU A 80 14.63 -6.60 8.81
CA LEU A 80 15.18 -7.59 9.72
C LEU A 80 16.62 -7.92 9.32
N PRO A 81 17.49 -8.28 10.29
CA PRO A 81 18.85 -8.72 9.97
C PRO A 81 18.88 -9.89 8.97
N PRO A 82 19.88 -9.97 8.08
CA PRO A 82 19.93 -11.00 7.03
C PRO A 82 19.82 -12.45 7.54
N ASP A 83 20.41 -12.75 8.69
CA ASP A 83 20.35 -14.09 9.28
C ASP A 83 18.93 -14.46 9.75
N LEU A 84 18.20 -13.48 10.29
CA LEU A 84 16.80 -13.66 10.69
C LEU A 84 15.89 -13.82 9.48
N MET A 85 16.08 -13.02 8.43
CA MET A 85 15.37 -13.17 7.16
C MET A 85 15.59 -14.57 6.56
N ARG A 86 16.84 -15.03 6.53
CA ARG A 86 17.18 -16.38 6.02
C ARG A 86 16.49 -17.48 6.84
N TRP A 87 16.44 -17.31 8.17
CA TRP A 87 15.69 -18.23 9.04
C TRP A 87 14.19 -18.23 8.72
N MET A 88 13.56 -17.05 8.60
CA MET A 88 12.14 -16.92 8.25
C MET A 88 11.81 -17.59 6.91
N THR A 89 12.61 -17.34 5.87
CA THR A 89 12.40 -17.95 4.55
C THR A 89 12.47 -19.48 4.61
N ARG A 90 13.43 -20.04 5.35
CA ARG A 90 13.53 -21.50 5.52
C ARG A 90 12.34 -22.06 6.28
N SER A 91 11.94 -21.43 7.37
CA SER A 91 10.78 -21.83 8.15
C SER A 91 9.50 -21.83 7.31
N TRP A 92 9.31 -20.79 6.48
CA TRP A 92 8.17 -20.70 5.57
C TRP A 92 8.17 -21.80 4.50
N ASN A 93 9.34 -22.07 3.89
CA ASN A 93 9.44 -23.15 2.91
C ASN A 93 9.21 -24.52 3.52
N LYS A 94 9.71 -24.75 4.74
CA LYS A 94 9.48 -25.98 5.50
C LYS A 94 7.98 -26.19 5.72
N PHE A 95 7.31 -25.17 6.28
CA PHE A 95 5.86 -25.15 6.47
C PHE A 95 5.09 -25.47 5.18
N LYS A 96 5.38 -24.76 4.07
CA LYS A 96 4.72 -25.00 2.77
C LYS A 96 4.94 -26.41 2.23
N SER A 97 6.09 -27.03 2.51
CA SER A 97 6.43 -28.36 2.01
C SER A 97 5.85 -29.51 2.84
N GLY A 98 5.15 -29.22 3.94
CA GLY A 98 4.56 -30.23 4.82
C GLY A 98 5.59 -31.07 5.58
N ARG A 99 6.81 -30.54 5.76
CA ARG A 99 7.90 -31.16 6.54
C ARG A 99 8.20 -30.34 7.78
#